data_AF-T1EGY4-F1
#
_entry.id   AF-T1EGY4-F1
#
_cell.length_a   1.000
_cell.length_b   1.000
_cell.length_c   1.000
_cell.angle_alpha   90.00
_cell.angle_beta   90.00
_cell.angle_gamma   90.00
#
_symmetry.space_group_name_H-M   'P 1'
#
loop_
_entity.id
_entity.type
_entity.pdbx_description
1 polymer ?
#
loop_
_entity_poly.entity_id
_entity_poly.type
_entity_poly.pdbx_seq_one_letter_code
_entity_poly.pdbx_strand_id
1 'polypeptide(L)'
;SLPVLLFIHGSSYDFGTGNMFDGRILAAYGLVIVVTINYRLGVLGWLVGFLSTTDSDASGNYALLDQVAALQWIQANIKNFGGNPNGVTIMGQGHGAAMANMLMMSPITRGSNLFQRVILLSGSAFSVWAI
;
A
#
# COMPACT_ATOMS: atom_id res chain seq x y z
N SER A 1 -13.78 14.79 11.16
CA SER A 1 -13.24 13.60 10.46
C SER A 1 -11.79 13.42 10.86
N LEU A 2 -11.36 12.19 11.14
CA LEU A 2 -9.99 11.88 11.54
C LEU A 2 -9.06 11.66 10.34
N PRO A 3 -7.75 11.93 10.46
CA PRO A 3 -6.77 11.49 9.46
C PRO A 3 -6.74 9.96 9.37
N VAL A 4 -6.33 9.45 8.21
CA VAL A 4 -6.32 8.01 7.91
C VAL A 4 -4.89 7.59 7.60
N LEU A 5 -4.42 6.54 8.27
CA LEU A 5 -3.12 5.93 8.06
C LEU A 5 -3.30 4.53 7.48
N LEU A 6 -2.88 4.33 6.24
CA LEU A 6 -2.76 3.00 5.64
C LEU A 6 -1.35 2.47 5.91
N PHE A 7 -1.23 1.35 6.62
CA PHE A 7 0.04 0.69 6.88
C PHE A 7 0.27 -0.49 5.92
N ILE A 8 1.41 -0.46 5.23
CA ILE A 8 1.88 -1.50 4.32
C ILE A 8 3.06 -2.22 4.97
N HIS A 9 2.84 -3.48 5.35
CA HIS A 9 3.90 -4.33 5.90
C HIS A 9 4.96 -4.64 4.84
N GLY A 10 6.19 -4.96 5.25
CA GLY A 10 7.25 -5.25 4.27
C GLY A 10 8.47 -5.99 4.78
N SER A 11 8.25 -7.07 5.53
CA SER A 11 9.30 -8.00 5.90
C SER A 11 9.96 -8.66 4.67
N SER A 12 9.16 -9.03 3.66
CA SER A 12 9.60 -9.62 2.39
C SER A 12 8.49 -9.47 1.34
N TYR A 13 8.83 -9.68 0.06
CA TYR A 13 7.84 -9.88 -1.00
C TYR A 13 7.21 -11.27 -0.98
N ASP A 14 7.78 -12.24 -0.26
CA ASP A 14 7.32 -13.64 -0.24
C ASP A 14 6.41 -13.97 0.95
N PHE A 15 6.53 -13.23 2.06
CA PHE A 15 5.80 -13.52 3.29
C PHE A 15 5.49 -12.26 4.09
N GLY A 16 4.42 -12.33 4.87
CA GLY A 16 3.94 -11.25 5.70
C GLY A 16 2.41 -11.20 5.73
N THR A 17 1.86 -10.37 6.62
CA THR A 17 0.42 -10.14 6.73
C THR A 17 0.18 -8.84 7.48
N GLY A 18 -0.87 -8.11 7.11
CA GLY A 18 -1.35 -6.95 7.85
C GLY A 18 -1.83 -7.28 9.26
N ASN A 19 -2.20 -8.53 9.53
CA ASN A 19 -2.70 -8.98 10.82
C ASN A 19 -1.63 -8.99 11.94
N MET A 20 -0.35 -9.02 11.58
CA MET A 20 0.75 -8.97 12.57
C MET A 20 0.91 -7.59 13.21
N PHE A 21 0.29 -6.55 12.64
CA PHE A 21 0.47 -5.17 13.08
C PHE A 21 -0.76 -4.66 13.81
N ASP A 22 -0.64 -4.52 15.13
CA ASP A 22 -1.71 -3.99 15.97
C ASP A 22 -1.72 -2.45 15.94
N GLY A 23 -2.71 -1.88 15.25
CA GLY A 23 -2.92 -0.44 15.15
C GLY A 23 -3.60 0.22 16.35
N ARG A 24 -4.07 -0.54 17.36
CA ARG A 24 -4.97 -0.03 18.42
C ARG A 24 -4.37 1.12 19.23
N ILE A 25 -3.11 0.99 19.65
CA ILE A 25 -2.44 2.02 20.45
C ILE A 25 -2.26 3.31 19.63
N LEU A 26 -1.79 3.18 18.39
CA LEU A 26 -1.63 4.34 17.51
C LEU A 26 -2.96 5.02 17.21
N ALA A 27 -4.02 4.24 16.98
CA ALA A 27 -5.36 4.78 16.74
C ALA A 27 -5.91 5.54 17.98
N ALA A 28 -5.77 4.95 19.17
CA ALA A 28 -6.29 5.51 20.41
C ALA A 28 -5.56 6.81 20.83
N TYR A 29 -4.23 6.81 20.80
CA TYR A 29 -3.43 7.95 21.26
C TYR A 29 -3.16 8.97 20.16
N GLY A 30 -3.03 8.53 18.90
CA GLY A 30 -2.74 9.41 17.77
C GLY A 30 -3.98 10.10 17.19
N LEU A 31 -5.19 9.73 17.63
CA LEU A 31 -6.46 10.21 17.07
C LEU A 31 -6.51 10.04 15.54
N VAL A 32 -6.09 8.87 15.07
CA VAL A 32 -6.02 8.51 13.65
C VAL A 32 -6.78 7.22 13.39
N ILE A 33 -7.33 7.04 12.20
CA ILE A 33 -7.82 5.73 11.77
C ILE A 33 -6.65 4.96 11.19
N VAL A 34 -6.35 3.78 11.74
CA VAL A 34 -5.31 2.89 11.22
C VAL A 34 -5.95 1.80 10.39
N VAL A 35 -5.51 1.64 9.16
CA VAL A 35 -5.90 0.58 8.24
C VAL A 35 -4.68 -0.27 7.95
N THR A 36 -4.75 -1.56 8.22
CA THR A 36 -3.78 -2.56 7.76
C THR A 36 -4.41 -3.39 6.65
N ILE A 37 -3.60 -3.85 5.69
CA ILE A 37 -4.08 -4.60 4.53
C ILE A 37 -3.25 -5.87 4.33
N ASN A 38 -3.86 -6.83 3.65
CA ASN A 38 -3.14 -7.91 3.00
C ASN A 38 -3.09 -7.60 1.50
N TYR A 39 -2.00 -7.98 0.87
CA TYR A 39 -1.80 -7.92 -0.58
C TYR A 39 -1.13 -9.21 -1.03
N ARG A 40 -1.20 -9.53 -2.32
CA ARG A 40 -0.58 -10.76 -2.86
C ARG A 40 0.93 -10.72 -2.70
N LEU A 41 1.49 -11.86 -2.29
CA LEU A 41 2.92 -12.08 -2.05
C LEU A 41 3.46 -13.19 -2.96
N GLY A 42 4.78 -13.28 -3.05
CA GLY A 42 5.51 -14.24 -3.86
C GLY A 42 5.10 -14.20 -5.33
N VAL A 43 5.08 -15.36 -5.96
CA VAL A 43 4.69 -15.50 -7.37
C VAL A 43 3.29 -14.94 -7.67
N LEU A 44 2.35 -15.00 -6.72
CA LEU A 44 0.99 -14.51 -6.94
C LEU A 44 0.92 -12.97 -7.02
N GLY A 45 1.87 -12.27 -6.39
CA GLY A 45 1.96 -10.81 -6.39
C GLY A 45 2.87 -10.23 -7.46
N TRP A 46 3.89 -10.99 -7.87
CA TRP A 46 5.04 -10.47 -8.63
C TRP A 46 5.33 -11.19 -9.93
N LEU A 47 4.56 -12.23 -10.30
CA LEU A 47 4.75 -12.90 -11.58
C LEU A 47 4.56 -11.91 -12.74
N VAL A 48 5.68 -11.52 -13.34
CA VAL A 48 5.73 -10.87 -14.64
C VAL A 48 5.60 -11.99 -15.68
N GLY A 49 4.67 -11.84 -16.62
CA GLY A 49 4.46 -12.84 -17.66
C GLY A 49 5.69 -12.98 -18.57
N PHE A 50 6.69 -13.76 -18.18
CA PHE A 50 7.71 -14.28 -19.11
C PHE A 50 7.12 -15.32 -20.08
N LEU A 51 5.88 -15.76 -19.81
CA LEU A 51 5.01 -16.52 -20.72
C LEU A 51 4.01 -15.62 -21.46
N SER A 52 4.05 -14.29 -21.30
CA SER A 52 3.10 -13.39 -21.96
C SER A 52 3.52 -13.14 -23.40
N THR A 53 2.78 -13.79 -24.28
CA THR A 53 2.65 -13.53 -25.71
C THR A 53 2.17 -12.10 -25.94
N THR A 54 2.99 -11.06 -25.74
CA THR A 54 2.66 -9.67 -26.14
C THR A 54 1.32 -9.08 -25.65
N ASP A 55 0.57 -9.80 -24.79
CA ASP A 55 -0.80 -9.50 -24.41
C ASP A 55 -0.85 -8.91 -23.00
N SER A 56 -1.78 -7.98 -22.82
CA SER A 56 -2.06 -7.25 -21.57
C SER A 56 -2.50 -8.12 -20.39
N ASP A 57 -2.66 -9.42 -20.58
CA ASP A 57 -3.31 -10.34 -19.63
C ASP A 57 -2.46 -10.68 -18.41
N ALA A 58 -1.13 -10.46 -18.48
CA ALA A 58 -0.21 -10.71 -17.36
C ALA A 58 0.80 -9.57 -17.15
N SER A 59 0.29 -8.37 -16.88
CA SER A 59 1.08 -7.14 -16.71
C SER A 59 2.01 -7.10 -15.48
N GLY A 60 1.89 -8.07 -14.56
CA GLY A 60 2.67 -8.14 -13.33
C GLY A 60 2.27 -7.09 -12.30
N ASN A 61 3.11 -6.89 -11.28
CA ASN A 61 2.90 -5.88 -10.21
C ASN A 61 1.54 -5.97 -9.49
N TYR A 62 0.97 -7.16 -9.43
CA TYR A 62 -0.33 -7.42 -8.82
C TYR A 62 -0.40 -6.99 -7.35
N ALA A 63 0.70 -7.15 -6.61
CA ALA A 63 0.83 -6.66 -5.25
C ALA A 63 0.60 -5.15 -5.13
N LEU A 64 1.11 -4.35 -6.09
CA LEU A 64 0.89 -2.90 -6.12
C LEU A 64 -0.55 -2.57 -6.50
N LEU A 65 -1.15 -3.34 -7.41
CA LEU A 65 -2.56 -3.16 -7.80
C LEU A 65 -3.51 -3.46 -6.63
N ASP A 66 -3.20 -4.45 -5.79
CA ASP A 66 -3.96 -4.73 -4.57
C ASP A 66 -3.94 -3.52 -3.61
N GLN A 67 -2.80 -2.84 -3.50
CA GLN A 67 -2.68 -1.62 -2.68
C GLN A 67 -3.47 -0.45 -3.29
N VAL A 68 -3.51 -0.33 -4.62
CA VAL A 68 -4.37 0.66 -5.30
C VAL A 68 -5.85 0.36 -5.03
N ALA A 69 -6.26 -0.91 -5.11
CA ALA A 69 -7.63 -1.32 -4.79
C ALA A 69 -8.00 -1.02 -3.33
N ALA A 70 -7.07 -1.25 -2.39
CA ALA A 70 -7.26 -0.88 -0.99
C ALA A 70 -7.41 0.63 -0.80
N LEU A 71 -6.61 1.45 -1.49
CA LEU A 71 -6.75 2.91 -1.46
C LEU A 71 -8.08 3.37 -2.03
N GLN A 72 -8.55 2.77 -3.14
CA GLN A 72 -9.88 3.05 -3.70
C GLN A 72 -10.99 2.68 -2.71
N TRP A 73 -10.85 1.54 -2.02
CA TRP A 73 -11.79 1.16 -0.97
C TRP A 73 -11.80 2.17 0.19
N ILE A 74 -10.63 2.65 0.63
CA ILE A 74 -10.52 3.70 1.65
C ILE A 74 -11.25 4.96 1.16
N GLN A 75 -11.01 5.42 -0.06
CA GLN A 75 -11.68 6.60 -0.61
C GLN A 75 -13.21 6.47 -0.60
N ALA A 76 -13.73 5.30 -0.97
CA ALA A 76 -15.16 5.04 -1.03
C ALA A 76 -15.82 4.87 0.36
N ASN A 77 -15.10 4.32 1.35
CA ASN A 77 -15.72 3.82 2.58
C ASN A 77 -15.29 4.54 3.86
N ILE A 78 -14.11 5.17 3.90
CA ILE A 78 -13.52 5.60 5.18
C ILE A 78 -14.31 6.70 5.89
N LYS A 79 -15.13 7.46 5.15
CA LYS A 79 -16.07 8.42 5.73
C LYS A 79 -17.05 7.76 6.71
N ASN A 80 -17.49 6.53 6.43
CA ASN A 80 -18.42 5.79 7.28
C ASN A 80 -17.78 5.34 8.61
N PHE A 81 -16.44 5.32 8.67
CA PHE A 81 -15.66 5.05 9.88
C PHE A 81 -15.22 6.35 10.59
N GLY A 82 -15.71 7.52 10.15
CA GLY A 82 -15.33 8.83 10.70
C GLY A 82 -14.04 9.41 10.12
N GLY A 83 -13.47 8.80 9.08
CA GLY A 83 -12.22 9.21 8.45
C GLY A 83 -12.38 10.32 7.41
N ASN A 84 -11.29 11.03 7.15
CA ASN A 84 -11.16 11.99 6.08
C ASN A 84 -10.51 11.33 4.85
N PRO A 85 -11.22 11.10 3.73
CA PRO A 85 -10.61 10.55 2.52
C PRO A 85 -9.57 11.48 1.89
N ASN A 86 -9.68 12.79 2.13
CA ASN A 86 -8.64 13.75 1.72
C ASN A 86 -7.47 13.79 2.70
N GLY A 87 -7.48 12.99 3.77
CA GLY A 87 -6.45 12.98 4.83
C GLY A 87 -5.69 11.66 4.90
N VAL A 88 -5.58 10.92 3.79
CA VAL A 88 -4.94 9.59 3.75
C VAL A 88 -3.43 9.72 3.66
N THR A 89 -2.73 9.02 4.55
CA THR A 89 -1.27 8.86 4.61
C THR A 89 -0.93 7.39 4.46
N ILE A 90 0.03 7.07 3.59
CA ILE A 90 0.59 5.72 3.49
C ILE A 90 1.83 5.64 4.37
N MET A 91 1.95 4.59 5.18
CA MET A 91 3.16 4.28 5.93
C MET A 91 3.62 2.88 5.56
N GLY A 92 4.88 2.74 5.17
CA GLY A 92 5.47 1.44 4.83
C GLY A 92 6.74 1.17 5.63
N GLN A 93 7.05 -0.11 5.84
CA GLN A 93 8.31 -0.56 6.43
C GLN A 93 9.02 -1.55 5.49
N GLY A 94 10.34 -1.40 5.29
CA GLY A 94 11.13 -2.28 4.43
C GLY A 94 10.61 -2.34 2.99
N HIS A 95 10.23 -3.52 2.52
CA HIS A 95 9.58 -3.74 1.22
C HIS A 95 8.27 -2.93 1.07
N GLY A 96 7.54 -2.73 2.16
CA GLY A 96 6.31 -1.94 2.21
C GLY A 96 6.60 -0.45 2.03
N ALA A 97 7.75 0.03 2.52
CA ALA A 97 8.22 1.38 2.22
C ALA A 97 8.62 1.51 0.75
N ALA A 98 9.33 0.53 0.18
CA ALA A 98 9.64 0.53 -1.25
C ALA A 98 8.35 0.59 -2.11
N MET A 99 7.34 -0.22 -1.80
CA MET A 99 6.03 -0.20 -2.47
C MET A 99 5.28 1.13 -2.28
N ALA A 100 5.24 1.67 -1.06
CA ALA A 100 4.65 2.99 -0.81
C ALA A 100 5.36 4.09 -1.62
N ASN A 101 6.67 4.00 -1.78
CA ASN A 101 7.44 4.91 -2.62
C ASN A 101 7.11 4.71 -4.12
N MET A 102 6.93 3.47 -4.59
CA MET A 102 6.47 3.20 -5.96
C MET A 102 5.07 3.78 -6.22
N LEU A 103 4.13 3.64 -5.28
CA LEU A 103 2.81 4.27 -5.37
C LEU A 103 2.89 5.80 -5.40
N MET A 104 3.85 6.42 -4.73
CA MET A 104 4.06 7.87 -4.85
C MET A 104 4.49 8.29 -6.27
N MET A 105 5.24 7.43 -6.95
CA MET A 105 5.82 7.75 -8.26
C MET A 105 4.97 7.29 -9.44
N SER A 106 4.12 6.28 -9.25
CA SER A 106 3.32 5.66 -10.32
C SER A 106 2.34 6.66 -10.95
N PRO A 107 2.24 6.74 -12.29
CA PRO A 107 1.25 7.56 -12.98
C PRO A 107 -0.21 7.20 -12.66
N ILE A 108 -0.49 5.95 -12.25
CA ILE A 108 -1.84 5.48 -11.93
C ILE A 108 -2.37 6.18 -10.67
N THR A 109 -1.48 6.42 -9.73
CA THR A 109 -1.78 7.02 -8.42
C THR A 109 -1.41 8.51 -8.39
N ARG A 110 -0.38 8.93 -9.13
CA ARG A 110 0.04 10.32 -9.24
C ARG A 110 -1.03 11.14 -9.97
N GLY A 111 -1.62 12.11 -9.26
CA GLY A 111 -2.74 12.91 -9.77
C GLY A 111 -4.11 12.33 -9.46
N SER A 112 -4.18 11.11 -8.89
CA SER A 112 -5.37 10.62 -8.23
C SER A 112 -5.45 11.17 -6.81
N ASN A 113 -6.65 11.45 -6.30
CA ASN A 113 -6.85 11.87 -4.90
C ASN A 113 -6.85 10.69 -3.91
N LEU A 114 -6.09 9.61 -4.20
CA LEU A 114 -6.08 8.39 -3.39
C LEU A 114 -5.37 8.56 -2.03
N PHE A 115 -4.31 9.37 -1.97
CA PHE A 115 -3.58 9.71 -0.74
C PHE A 115 -2.83 11.03 -0.88
N GLN A 116 -2.41 11.62 0.25
CA GLN A 116 -1.72 12.91 0.30
C GLN A 116 -0.28 12.85 0.77
N ARG A 117 0.06 11.87 1.63
CA ARG A 117 1.34 11.81 2.34
C ARG A 117 1.87 10.40 2.37
N VAL A 118 3.18 10.26 2.47
CA VAL A 118 3.84 8.96 2.63
C VAL A 118 4.92 9.04 3.70
N ILE A 119 5.02 8.00 4.52
CA ILE A 119 6.08 7.79 5.52
C ILE A 119 6.82 6.51 5.15
N LEU A 120 8.13 6.63 4.91
CA LEU A 120 8.98 5.53 4.43
C LEU A 120 9.93 5.10 5.54
N LEU A 121 9.72 3.91 6.11
CA LEU A 121 10.57 3.36 7.17
C LEU A 121 11.53 2.32 6.60
N SER A 122 12.81 2.68 6.48
CA SER A 122 13.89 1.76 6.07
C SER A 122 13.66 1.05 4.74
N GLY A 123 13.12 1.77 3.74
CA GLY A 123 12.99 1.27 2.38
C GLY A 123 12.66 2.37 1.38
N SER A 124 13.07 2.15 0.13
CA SER A 124 12.92 3.09 -0.98
C SER A 124 12.74 2.31 -2.27
N ALA A 125 12.05 2.90 -3.24
CA ALA A 125 11.95 2.33 -4.59
C ALA A 125 13.32 2.25 -5.31
N PHE A 126 14.34 2.94 -4.81
CA PHE A 126 15.71 2.91 -5.32
C PHE A 126 16.60 1.87 -4.62
N SER A 127 16.06 1.12 -3.65
CA SER A 127 16.82 0.05 -2.99
C SER A 127 17.08 -1.10 -3.98
N VAL A 128 18.26 -1.72 -3.90
CA VAL A 128 18.68 -2.81 -4.81
C VAL A 128 17.78 -4.05 -4.76
N TRP A 129 17.01 -4.21 -3.68
CA TRP A 129 16.08 -5.30 -3.45
C TRP A 129 14.61 -4.89 -3.68
N ALA A 130 14.35 -3.66 -4.13
CA ALA A 130 13.01 -3.15 -4.30
C ALA A 130 12.23 -3.82 -5.44
N ILE A 131 12.90 -4.53 -6.34
CA ILE A 131 12.37 -5.20 -7.53
C ILE A 131 13.01 -6.58 -7.68
#